data_AF-A0A950G8D8-F1
#
_entry.id   AF-A0A950G8D8-F1
#
_cell.length_a   1.000
_cell.length_b   1.000
_cell.length_c   1.000
_cell.angle_alpha   90.00
_cell.angle_beta   90.00
_cell.angle_gamma   90.00
#
_symmetry.space_group_name_H-M   'P 1'
#
loop_
_entity.id
_entity.type
_entity.pdbx_description
1 polymer ?
#
loop_
_entity_poly.entity_id
_entity_poly.type
_entity_poly.pdbx_seq_one_letter_code
_entity_poly.pdbx_strand_id
1 'polypeptide(L)'
;GSPSELSITFTEGVEPLFSSIEIRDSHNTRLDLGKPQAAPGDARKLIVRLPKLQPGTYTVVWHVTSADTHKTEGRFYFTVAP
;
A
#
# COMPACT_ATOMS: atom_id res chain seq x y z
N GLY A 1 -18.06 4.85 2.02
CA GLY A 1 -17.35 4.94 3.33
C GLY A 1 -15.84 4.72 3.18
N SER A 2 -15.00 5.62 3.74
CA SER A 2 -13.53 5.61 3.53
C SER A 2 -12.80 4.57 4.39
N PRO A 3 -11.89 3.75 3.81
CA PRO A 3 -10.97 2.92 4.60
C PRO A 3 -9.96 3.80 5.35
N SER A 4 -9.45 3.30 6.48
CA SER A 4 -8.39 3.93 7.27
C SER A 4 -7.01 3.29 7.08
N GLU A 5 -6.94 2.15 6.39
CA GLU A 5 -5.72 1.38 6.16
C GLU A 5 -5.79 0.67 4.80
N LEU A 6 -4.66 0.60 4.12
CA LEU A 6 -4.42 -0.35 3.03
C LEU A 6 -3.51 -1.46 3.53
N SER A 7 -3.87 -2.70 3.24
CA SER A 7 -3.08 -3.90 3.53
C SER A 7 -2.84 -4.69 2.24
N ILE A 8 -1.59 -5.08 1.99
CA ILE A 8 -1.20 -5.96 0.88
C ILE A 8 -0.56 -7.21 1.46
N THR A 9 -1.04 -8.39 1.09
CA THR A 9 -0.49 -9.68 1.51
C THR A 9 0.36 -10.26 0.39
N PHE A 10 1.57 -10.70 0.74
CA PHE A 10 2.54 -11.32 -0.15
C PHE A 10 2.68 -12.81 0.18
N THR A 11 3.32 -13.57 -0.70
CA THR A 11 3.63 -14.99 -0.47
C THR A 11 4.79 -15.17 0.51
N GLU A 12 5.79 -14.29 0.42
CA GLU A 12 6.99 -14.26 1.25
C GLU A 12 6.98 -13.07 2.22
N GLY A 13 7.79 -13.17 3.28
CA GLY A 13 7.99 -12.05 4.21
C GLY A 13 8.61 -10.85 3.49
N VAL A 14 8.18 -9.64 3.83
CA VAL A 14 8.67 -8.39 3.24
C VAL A 14 9.49 -7.57 4.24
N GLU A 15 10.49 -6.85 3.72
CA GLU A 15 11.32 -5.92 4.47
C GLU A 15 10.76 -4.49 4.36
N PRO A 16 10.06 -3.95 5.37
CA PRO A 16 9.34 -2.67 5.24
C PRO A 16 10.25 -1.48 4.99
N LEU A 17 11.48 -1.52 5.53
CA LEU A 17 12.48 -0.45 5.33
C LEU A 17 12.95 -0.32 3.87
N PHE A 18 12.82 -1.40 3.09
CA PHE A 18 13.18 -1.47 1.67
C PHE A 18 11.95 -1.62 0.76
N SER A 19 10.77 -1.28 1.28
CA SER A 19 9.49 -1.40 0.59
C SER A 19 8.74 -0.06 0.58
N SER A 20 7.91 0.16 -0.43
CA SER A 20 7.15 1.39 -0.61
C SER A 20 5.74 1.13 -1.14
N ILE A 21 4.82 2.01 -0.77
CA ILE A 21 3.47 2.09 -1.31
C ILE A 21 3.21 3.55 -1.69
N GLU A 22 2.86 3.80 -2.94
CA GLU A 22 2.39 5.08 -3.44
C GLU A 22 0.93 4.95 -3.84
N ILE A 23 0.10 5.90 -3.42
CA ILE A 23 -1.31 5.98 -3.82
C ILE A 23 -1.56 7.31 -4.50
N ARG A 24 -2.26 7.28 -5.63
CA ARG A 24 -2.71 8.46 -6.36
C ARG A 24 -4.21 8.48 -6.52
N ASP A 25 -4.82 9.66 -6.45
CA ASP A 25 -6.24 9.85 -6.75
C ASP A 25 -6.51 9.87 -8.27
N SER A 26 -7.77 10.09 -8.65
CA SER A 26 -8.22 10.18 -10.05
C SER A 26 -7.65 11.38 -10.80
N HIS A 27 -7.13 12.38 -10.10
CA HIS A 27 -6.43 13.54 -10.68
C HIS A 27 -4.93 13.30 -10.80
N ASN A 28 -4.47 12.06 -10.55
CA ASN A 28 -3.05 11.68 -10.51
C ASN A 28 -2.26 12.40 -9.40
N THR A 29 -2.96 12.92 -8.38
CA THR A 29 -2.36 13.55 -7.21
C THR A 29 -1.94 12.48 -6.22
N ARG A 30 -0.67 12.49 -5.80
CA ARG A 30 -0.16 11.57 -4.79
C ARG A 30 -0.73 11.92 -3.42
N LEU A 31 -1.20 10.90 -2.69
CA LEU A 31 -1.54 11.02 -1.28
C LEU A 31 -0.26 11.12 -0.45
N ASP A 32 -0.27 12.01 0.54
CA ASP A 32 0.79 12.07 1.54
C ASP A 32 0.60 10.93 2.55
N LEU A 33 1.47 9.93 2.46
CA LEU A 33 1.44 8.72 3.27
C LEU A 33 2.77 8.56 4.01
N GLY A 34 2.69 8.01 5.22
CA GLY A 34 3.86 7.56 5.95
C GLY A 34 4.52 6.35 5.29
N LYS A 35 5.67 5.92 5.85
CA LYS A 35 6.30 4.67 5.43
C LYS A 35 5.37 3.48 5.72
N PRO A 36 5.28 2.50 4.81
CA PRO A 36 4.57 1.26 5.10
C PRO A 36 5.27 0.48 6.21
N GLN A 37 4.52 -0.38 6.90
CA GLN A 37 4.99 -1.21 8.01
C GLN A 37 4.55 -2.65 7.81
N ALA A 38 5.28 -3.62 8.36
CA ALA A 38 4.76 -4.97 8.47
C ALA A 38 3.57 -5.00 9.44
N ALA A 39 2.57 -5.82 9.15
CA ALA A 39 1.46 -6.02 10.07
C ALA A 39 1.96 -6.72 11.35
N PRO A 40 1.43 -6.37 12.54
CA PRO A 40 1.79 -7.04 13.78
C PRO A 40 1.53 -8.55 13.69
N GLY A 41 2.58 -9.34 13.87
CA GLY A 41 2.50 -10.81 13.84
C GLY A 41 2.44 -11.43 12.44
N ASP A 42 2.50 -10.65 11.35
CA ASP A 42 2.52 -11.16 9.98
C ASP A 42 3.46 -10.36 9.07
N ALA A 43 4.70 -10.83 8.95
CA ALA A 43 5.73 -10.22 8.11
C ALA A 43 5.43 -10.30 6.61
N ARG A 44 4.44 -11.09 6.19
CA ARG A 44 4.02 -11.17 4.77
C ARG A 44 3.00 -10.10 4.42
N LYS A 45 2.53 -9.32 5.39
CA LYS A 45 1.52 -8.30 5.19
C LYS A 45 2.12 -6.92 5.40
N LEU A 46 2.03 -6.07 4.38
CA LEU A 46 2.47 -4.69 4.43
C LEU A 46 1.25 -3.77 4.56
N ILE A 47 1.27 -2.87 5.54
CA ILE A 47 0.18 -1.95 5.87
C ILE A 47 0.64 -0.50 5.76
N VAL A 48 -0.28 0.38 5.35
CA VAL A 48 -0.11 1.84 5.40
C VAL A 48 -1.42 2.50 5.81
N ARG A 49 -1.33 3.46 6.75
CA ARG A 49 -2.51 4.24 7.16
C ARG A 49 -2.93 5.18 6.05
N LEU A 50 -4.24 5.28 5.85
CA LEU A 50 -4.84 6.15 4.85
C LEU A 50 -5.47 7.38 5.53
N PRO A 51 -5.31 8.58 4.95
CA PRO A 51 -6.15 9.71 5.35
C PRO A 51 -7.60 9.43 4.96
N LYS A 52 -8.52 10.31 5.38
CA LYS A 52 -9.90 10.25 4.90
C LYS A 52 -9.91 10.46 3.38
N LEU A 53 -10.40 9.47 2.66
CA LEU A 53 -10.51 9.48 1.21
C LEU A 53 -11.86 10.04 0.76
N GLN A 54 -11.83 10.79 -0.33
CA GLN A 54 -13.05 11.20 -1.02
C GLN A 54 -13.55 10.06 -1.91
N PRO A 55 -14.84 10.04 -2.27
CA PRO A 55 -15.33 9.10 -3.28
C PRO A 55 -14.56 9.28 -4.60
N GLY A 56 -14.10 8.17 -5.18
CA GLY A 56 -13.28 8.21 -6.40
C GLY A 56 -12.42 6.96 -6.58
N THR A 57 -11.76 6.89 -7.73
CA THR A 57 -10.80 5.81 -8.05
C THR A 57 -9.40 6.21 -7.64
N TYR A 58 -8.73 5.29 -6.96
CA TYR A 58 -7.35 5.42 -6.52
C TYR A 58 -6.46 4.38 -7.19
N THR A 59 -5.27 4.79 -7.60
CA THR A 59 -4.22 3.92 -8.11
C THR A 59 -3.22 3.62 -7.00
N VAL A 60 -2.93 2.35 -6.77
CA VAL A 60 -1.86 1.92 -5.87
C VAL A 60 -0.71 1.39 -6.70
N VAL A 61 0.50 1.86 -6.41
CA VAL A 61 1.77 1.32 -6.93
C VAL A 61 2.58 0.88 -5.72
N TRP A 62 3.12 -0.33 -5.78
CA TRP A 62 3.94 -0.88 -4.70
C TRP A 62 5.26 -1.43 -5.25
N HIS A 63 6.31 -1.30 -4.46
CA HIS A 63 7.59 -1.95 -4.66
C HIS A 63 7.98 -2.59 -3.33
N VAL A 64 8.30 -3.88 -3.33
CA VAL A 64 8.69 -4.59 -2.12
C VAL A 64 9.98 -5.36 -2.31
N THR A 65 10.77 -5.40 -1.25
CA THR A 65 11.91 -6.32 -1.13
C THR A 65 11.49 -7.42 -0.16
N SER A 66 11.49 -8.68 -0.60
CA SER A 66 11.25 -9.82 0.28
C SER A 66 12.46 -10.10 1.18
N ALA A 67 12.24 -10.82 2.27
CA ALA A 67 13.29 -11.21 3.23
C ALA A 67 14.39 -12.07 2.58
N ASP A 68 14.11 -12.72 1.45
CA ASP A 68 15.05 -13.47 0.63
C ASP A 68 15.80 -12.60 -0.41
N THR A 69 15.66 -11.28 -0.34
CA THR A 69 16.31 -10.24 -1.16
C THR A 69 15.74 -10.00 -2.56
N HIS A 70 14.68 -10.71 -2.97
CA HIS A 70 14.03 -10.43 -4.25
C HIS A 70 13.23 -9.12 -4.22
N LYS A 71 13.34 -8.35 -5.31
CA LYS A 71 12.54 -7.14 -5.52
C LYS A 71 11.40 -7.44 -6.47
N THR A 72 10.19 -7.10 -6.05
CA THR A 72 8.99 -7.21 -6.89
C THR A 72 8.21 -5.91 -6.84
N GLU A 73 7.43 -5.65 -7.88
CA GLU A 73 6.60 -4.46 -7.99
C GLU A 73 5.29 -4.76 -8.68
N GLY A 74 4.31 -3.89 -8.48
CA GLY A 74 3.02 -4.03 -9.13
C GLY A 74 2.11 -2.83 -8.90
N ARG A 75 0.94 -2.92 -9.50
CA ARG A 75 -0.09 -1.89 -9.40
C ARG A 75 -1.49 -2.48 -9.42
N PHE A 76 -2.41 -1.81 -8.74
CA PHE A 76 -3.84 -2.10 -8.82
C PHE A 76 -4.65 -0.82 -8.57
N TYR A 77 -5.96 -0.92 -8.71
CA TYR A 77 -6.87 0.20 -8.49
C TYR A 77 -7.97 -0.21 -7.52
N PHE A 78 -8.47 0.74 -6.75
CA PHE A 78 -9.68 0.57 -5.95
C PHE A 78 -10.56 1.81 -6.06
N THR A 79 -11.86 1.65 -5.80
CA THR A 79 -12.82 2.75 -5.81
C THR A 79 -13.42 2.91 -4.41
N VAL A 80 -13.41 4.14 -3.90
CA VAL A 80 -14.17 4.51 -2.71
C VAL A 80 -15.56 4.95 -3.18
N ALA A 81 -16.58 4.18 -2.82
CA ALA A 81 -17.97 4.58 -3.01
C ALA A 81 -18.37 5.63 -1.96
N PRO A 82 -19.37 6.49 -2.26
CA PRO A 82 -20.00 7.39 -1.29
C PRO A 82 -20.24 6.74 0.08
#